data_AF-A0AAJ7NFG1-F1
#
_entry.id   AF-A0AAJ7NFG1-F1
#
_cell.length_a   1.000
_cell.length_b   1.000
_cell.length_c   1.000
_cell.angle_alpha   90.00
_cell.angle_beta   90.00
_cell.angle_gamma   90.00
#
_symmetry.space_group_name_H-M   'P 1'
#
loop_
_entity.id
_entity.type
_entity.pdbx_description
1 polymer ?
#
loop_
_entity_poly.entity_id
_entity_poly.type
_entity_poly.pdbx_seq_one_letter_code
_entity_poly.pdbx_strand_id
1 'polypeptide(L)'
;MASLIDNYEQQYAVLTADITAKIGKIRTQNDEKRQLIQDVDRQIEEAQELLEQMELEVRGVNSSSRDRLRGRVESHRAELKRLTQEFQLAKKPRDDSSIEITREDSWENSITEDQKKRLLDTSERIDRTGRTLQNGYRMVLETEEIGSEVLKELHVQRETIQRGRTKLRETDAELGRGSRLLSGMIFRSLQQRFVLAAVALTLIIVACIVMYYSLKS
;
A
#
# COMPACT_ATOMS: atom_id res chain seq x y z
N MET A 1 4.29 -21.70 -10.74
CA MET A 1 3.21 -20.81 -11.22
C MET A 1 3.38 -19.50 -10.48
N ALA A 2 3.77 -18.42 -11.17
CA ALA A 2 3.75 -17.09 -10.57
C ALA A 2 2.29 -16.74 -10.24
N SER A 3 2.04 -16.23 -9.04
CA SER A 3 0.70 -15.76 -8.70
C SER A 3 0.39 -14.50 -9.52
N LEU A 4 -0.89 -14.21 -9.76
CA LEU A 4 -1.30 -13.06 -10.58
C LEU A 4 -0.71 -11.75 -10.04
N ILE A 5 -0.59 -11.64 -8.71
CA ILE A 5 0.07 -10.52 -8.03
C ILE A 5 1.56 -10.40 -8.36
N ASP A 6 2.30 -11.51 -8.52
CA ASP A 6 3.73 -11.46 -8.89
C ASP A 6 3.90 -10.91 -10.31
N ASN A 7 2.94 -11.16 -11.21
CA ASN A 7 2.96 -10.61 -12.57
C ASN A 7 2.72 -9.10 -12.56
N TYR A 8 1.74 -8.62 -11.78
CA TYR A 8 1.49 -7.19 -11.61
C TYR A 8 2.67 -6.47 -10.97
N GLU A 9 3.31 -7.07 -9.96
CA GLU A 9 4.52 -6.51 -9.35
C GLU A 9 5.67 -6.39 -10.35
N GLN A 10 5.85 -7.39 -11.23
CA GLN A 10 6.88 -7.33 -12.26
C GLN A 10 6.61 -6.21 -13.27
N GLN A 11 5.37 -6.04 -13.70
CA GLN A 11 4.98 -4.94 -14.58
C GLN A 11 5.19 -3.58 -13.90
N TYR A 12 4.78 -3.44 -12.63
CA TYR A 12 4.97 -2.24 -11.83
C TYR A 12 6.46 -1.89 -11.67
N ALA A 13 7.33 -2.89 -11.43
CA ALA A 13 8.77 -2.67 -11.29
C ALA A 13 9.41 -2.15 -12.59
N VAL A 14 8.99 -2.67 -13.75
CA VAL A 14 9.48 -2.17 -15.06
C VAL A 14 9.03 -0.73 -15.29
N LEU A 15 7.77 -0.44 -14.98
CA LEU A 15 7.15 0.86 -15.19
C LEU A 15 7.79 1.95 -14.30
N THR A 16 7.99 1.67 -13.02
CA THR A 16 8.66 2.57 -12.08
C THR A 16 10.12 2.83 -12.42
N ALA A 17 10.83 1.82 -12.94
CA ALA A 17 12.20 2.01 -13.44
C ALA A 17 12.23 2.95 -14.65
N ASP A 18 11.32 2.81 -15.61
CA ASP A 18 11.23 3.70 -16.77
C ASP A 18 10.81 5.13 -16.39
N ILE A 19 9.84 5.28 -15.48
CA ILE A 19 9.45 6.58 -14.89
C ILE A 19 10.67 7.26 -14.28
N THR A 20 11.45 6.53 -13.45
CA THR A 20 12.64 7.08 -12.80
C THR A 20 13.68 7.55 -13.83
N ALA A 21 13.94 6.75 -14.86
CA ALA A 21 14.88 7.10 -15.93
C ALA A 21 14.43 8.34 -16.71
N LYS A 22 13.14 8.43 -17.05
CA LYS A 22 12.56 9.59 -17.77
C LYS A 22 12.54 10.85 -16.91
N ILE A 23 12.26 10.76 -15.60
CA ILE A 23 12.40 11.88 -14.66
C ILE A 23 13.84 12.43 -14.69
N GLY A 24 14.84 11.55 -14.74
CA GLY A 24 16.24 11.93 -14.91
C GLY A 24 16.48 12.72 -16.20
N LYS A 25 15.98 12.22 -17.33
CA LYS A 25 16.11 12.89 -18.65
C LYS A 25 15.40 14.24 -18.71
N ILE A 26 14.21 14.37 -18.10
CA ILE A 26 13.43 15.62 -18.03
C ILE A 26 14.20 16.72 -17.30
N ARG A 27 15.10 16.38 -16.38
CA ARG A 27 15.96 17.35 -15.67
C ARG A 27 17.13 17.86 -16.52
N THR A 28 17.55 17.11 -17.54
CA THR A 28 18.79 17.37 -18.31
C THR A 28 18.56 17.78 -19.75
N GLN A 29 17.47 17.35 -20.40
CA GLN A 29 17.19 17.59 -21.82
C GLN A 29 15.95 18.47 -22.00
N ASN A 30 16.05 19.49 -22.87
CA ASN A 30 14.96 20.44 -23.14
C ASN A 30 14.16 20.11 -24.41
N ASP A 31 14.80 19.54 -25.45
CA ASP A 31 14.19 19.39 -26.78
C ASP A 31 13.06 18.34 -26.82
N GLU A 32 13.12 17.30 -25.98
CA GLU A 32 12.11 16.24 -25.89
C GLU A 32 11.27 16.32 -24.60
N LYS A 33 11.46 17.37 -23.79
CA LYS A 33 10.89 17.48 -22.45
C LYS A 33 9.37 17.32 -22.44
N ARG A 34 8.68 17.90 -23.43
CA ARG A 34 7.20 17.85 -23.51
C ARG A 34 6.68 16.44 -23.79
N GLN A 35 7.34 15.68 -24.68
CA GLN A 35 6.97 14.29 -24.97
C GLN A 35 7.27 13.39 -23.77
N LEU A 36 8.45 13.54 -23.15
CA LEU A 36 8.81 12.79 -21.95
C LEU A 36 7.85 13.06 -20.78
N ILE A 37 7.38 14.31 -20.61
CA ILE A 37 6.37 14.64 -19.61
C ILE A 37 5.06 13.89 -19.87
N GLN A 38 4.57 13.91 -21.11
CA GLN A 38 3.33 13.23 -21.48
C GLN A 38 3.44 11.70 -21.30
N ASP A 39 4.59 11.13 -21.66
CA ASP A 39 4.88 9.71 -21.47
C ASP A 39 4.89 9.33 -19.98
N VAL A 40 5.55 10.12 -19.13
CA VAL A 40 5.60 9.85 -17.69
C VAL A 40 4.23 10.04 -17.04
N ASP A 41 3.45 11.05 -17.45
CA ASP A 41 2.06 11.24 -16.99
C ASP A 41 1.24 9.96 -17.29
N ARG A 42 1.31 9.42 -18.52
CA ARG A 42 0.65 8.15 -18.91
C ARG A 42 1.14 6.95 -18.09
N GLN A 43 2.44 6.84 -17.87
CA GLN A 43 3.01 5.72 -17.11
C GLN A 43 2.67 5.78 -15.61
N ILE A 44 2.49 6.97 -15.05
CA ILE A 44 2.01 7.12 -13.67
C ILE A 44 0.57 6.61 -13.57
N GLU A 45 -0.29 6.92 -14.54
CA GLU A 45 -1.67 6.39 -14.60
C GLU A 45 -1.68 4.86 -14.71
N GLU A 46 -0.89 4.29 -15.63
CA GLU A 46 -0.74 2.82 -15.75
C GLU A 46 -0.23 2.17 -14.45
N ALA A 47 0.68 2.83 -13.73
CA ALA A 47 1.20 2.33 -12.45
C ALA A 47 0.14 2.37 -11.35
N GLN A 48 -0.76 3.36 -11.37
CA GLN A 48 -1.91 3.43 -10.47
C GLN A 48 -2.90 2.30 -10.75
N GLU A 49 -3.22 2.03 -12.03
CA GLU A 49 -4.09 0.92 -12.41
C GLU A 49 -3.53 -0.44 -11.94
N LEU A 50 -2.21 -0.66 -12.09
CA LEU A 50 -1.56 -1.87 -11.59
C LEU A 50 -1.62 -1.99 -10.06
N LEU A 51 -1.48 -0.88 -9.33
CA LEU A 51 -1.67 -0.87 -7.87
C LEU A 51 -3.09 -1.25 -7.48
N GLU A 52 -4.11 -0.71 -8.17
CA GLU A 52 -5.51 -1.07 -7.93
C GLU A 52 -5.77 -2.55 -8.20
N GLN A 53 -5.21 -3.11 -9.28
CA GLN A 53 -5.31 -4.54 -9.59
C GLN A 53 -4.65 -5.41 -8.51
N MET A 54 -3.48 -5.01 -8.00
CA MET A 54 -2.84 -5.69 -6.88
C MET A 54 -3.69 -5.61 -5.60
N GLU A 55 -4.28 -4.46 -5.27
CA GLU A 55 -5.17 -4.31 -4.12
C GLU A 55 -6.40 -5.23 -4.20
N LEU A 56 -7.00 -5.36 -5.40
CA LEU A 56 -8.11 -6.29 -5.64
C LEU A 56 -7.70 -7.74 -5.46
N GLU A 57 -6.54 -8.13 -5.98
CA GLU A 57 -6.03 -9.50 -5.86
C GLU A 57 -5.74 -9.84 -4.39
N VAL A 58 -5.16 -8.91 -3.62
CA VAL A 58 -4.90 -9.11 -2.18
C VAL A 58 -6.19 -9.37 -1.39
N ARG A 59 -7.32 -8.79 -1.78
CA ARG A 59 -8.63 -9.05 -1.13
C ARG A 59 -9.10 -10.49 -1.36
N GLY A 60 -8.73 -11.11 -2.48
CA GLY A 60 -9.06 -12.50 -2.83
C GLY A 60 -8.22 -13.55 -2.11
N VAL A 61 -7.08 -13.18 -1.53
CA VAL A 61 -6.14 -14.13 -0.88
C VAL A 61 -6.57 -14.50 0.55
N ASN A 62 -6.24 -15.73 0.97
CA ASN A 62 -6.47 -16.24 2.32
C ASN A 62 -5.80 -15.39 3.42
N SER A 63 -6.31 -15.47 4.65
CA SER A 63 -5.95 -14.54 5.74
C SER A 63 -4.47 -14.58 6.14
N SER A 64 -3.80 -15.73 6.01
CA SER A 64 -2.41 -15.93 6.45
C SER A 64 -1.38 -15.12 5.65
N SER A 65 -1.62 -14.93 4.35
CA SER A 65 -0.69 -14.21 3.44
C SER A 65 -1.13 -12.78 3.15
N ARG A 66 -2.39 -12.44 3.47
CA ARG A 66 -3.02 -11.15 3.17
C ARG A 66 -2.30 -9.96 3.80
N ASP A 67 -1.94 -10.05 5.07
CA ASP A 67 -1.30 -8.93 5.78
C ASP A 67 0.09 -8.61 5.20
N ARG A 68 0.85 -9.64 4.82
CA ARG A 68 2.15 -9.48 4.16
C ARG A 68 2.00 -8.84 2.79
N LEU A 69 1.08 -9.33 1.97
CA LEU A 69 0.85 -8.78 0.62
C LEU A 69 0.33 -7.35 0.68
N ARG A 70 -0.58 -7.05 1.62
CA ARG A 70 -1.06 -5.68 1.84
C ARG A 70 0.08 -4.73 2.20
N GLY A 71 1.00 -5.15 3.08
CA GLY A 71 2.18 -4.34 3.40
C GLY A 71 3.08 -4.05 2.19
N ARG A 72 3.19 -5.00 1.25
CA ARG A 72 3.95 -4.81 0.00
C ARG A 72 3.26 -3.79 -0.91
N VAL A 73 1.95 -3.91 -1.11
CA VAL A 73 1.17 -2.96 -1.92
C VAL A 73 1.23 -1.55 -1.36
N GLU A 74 1.16 -1.39 -0.04
CA GLU A 74 1.35 -0.08 0.62
C GLU A 74 2.75 0.50 0.39
N SER A 75 3.79 -0.34 0.40
CA SER A 75 5.15 0.09 0.08
C SER A 75 5.27 0.60 -1.36
N HIS A 76 4.67 -0.11 -2.32
CA HIS A 76 4.64 0.32 -3.72
C HIS A 76 3.83 1.61 -3.89
N ARG A 77 2.69 1.75 -3.19
CA ARG A 77 1.91 2.99 -3.18
C ARG A 77 2.71 4.20 -2.68
N ALA A 78 3.50 4.02 -1.61
CA ALA A 78 4.38 5.05 -1.09
C ALA A 78 5.51 5.42 -2.08
N GLU A 79 6.07 4.43 -2.78
CA GLU A 79 7.08 4.62 -3.81
C GLU A 79 6.53 5.41 -5.01
N LEU A 80 5.37 5.02 -5.54
CA LEU A 80 4.75 5.74 -6.66
C LEU A 80 4.46 7.19 -6.29
N LYS A 81 3.96 7.44 -5.07
CA LYS A 81 3.74 8.81 -4.56
C LYS A 81 5.03 9.63 -4.55
N ARG A 82 6.16 9.04 -4.11
CA ARG A 82 7.47 9.70 -4.16
C ARG A 82 7.89 10.03 -5.60
N LEU A 83 7.73 9.09 -6.52
CA LEU A 83 8.04 9.29 -7.94
C LEU A 83 7.18 10.38 -8.57
N THR A 84 5.87 10.42 -8.28
CA THR A 84 4.98 11.49 -8.74
C THR A 84 5.46 12.86 -8.23
N GLN A 85 5.86 12.97 -6.96
CA GLN A 85 6.40 14.23 -6.42
C GLN A 85 7.70 14.65 -7.11
N GLU A 86 8.64 13.71 -7.30
CA GLU A 86 9.89 13.97 -8.03
C GLU A 86 9.65 14.39 -9.48
N PHE A 87 8.66 13.80 -10.13
CA PHE A 87 8.22 14.18 -11.48
C PHE A 87 7.62 15.59 -11.52
N GLN A 88 6.73 15.96 -10.58
CA GLN A 88 6.19 17.32 -10.52
C GLN A 88 7.28 18.38 -10.30
N LEU A 89 8.32 18.05 -9.52
CA LEU A 89 9.49 18.92 -9.35
C LEU A 89 10.30 19.04 -10.65
N ALA A 90 10.48 17.95 -11.40
CA ALA A 90 11.19 17.96 -12.68
C ALA A 90 10.41 18.67 -13.81
N LYS A 91 9.07 18.65 -13.74
CA LYS A 91 8.16 19.31 -14.69
C LYS A 91 8.27 20.83 -14.62
N LYS A 92 8.53 21.39 -13.44
CA LYS A 92 8.75 22.83 -13.28
C LYS A 92 9.92 23.27 -14.19
N PRO A 93 9.76 24.37 -14.95
CA PRO A 93 10.89 24.93 -15.67
C PRO A 93 11.99 25.22 -14.64
N ARG A 94 13.22 24.81 -14.96
CA ARG A 94 14.39 25.30 -14.24
C ARG A 94 14.34 26.81 -14.46
N ASP A 95 13.96 27.55 -13.43
CA ASP A 95 14.11 29.00 -13.43
C ASP A 95 15.63 29.20 -13.49
N ASP A 96 16.15 29.36 -14.70
CA ASP A 96 17.56 29.60 -15.00
C ASP A 96 17.91 31.00 -14.51
N SER A 97 17.89 31.10 -13.19
CA SER A 97 18.38 32.17 -12.36
C SER A 97 19.79 31.82 -11.89
N SER A 98 20.51 30.99 -12.64
CA SER A 98 21.97 31.07 -12.70
C SER A 98 22.30 32.30 -13.52
N ILE A 99 22.40 33.42 -12.81
CA ILE A 99 23.20 34.60 -13.10
C ILE A 99 24.34 34.30 -14.10
N GLU A 100 24.06 34.44 -15.39
CA GLU A 100 25.08 34.67 -16.42
C GLU A 100 24.97 36.15 -16.80
N ILE A 101 25.56 37.00 -15.94
CA ILE A 101 25.80 38.40 -16.25
C ILE A 101 26.92 38.43 -17.28
N THR A 102 26.58 38.18 -18.55
CA THR A 102 27.42 38.57 -19.67
C THR A 102 27.25 40.08 -19.84
N ARG A 103 28.15 40.83 -19.20
CA ARG A 103 28.42 42.23 -19.53
C ARG A 103 28.88 42.28 -20.98
N GLU A 104 28.08 42.90 -21.84
CA GLU A 104 28.61 43.51 -23.05
C GLU A 104 28.04 44.92 -23.14
N ASP A 105 28.94 45.88 -22.92
CA ASP A 105 28.69 47.31 -22.94
C ASP A 105 28.40 47.76 -24.37
N SER A 106 27.20 48.29 -24.62
CA SER A 106 26.96 49.21 -25.73
C SER A 106 25.73 50.06 -25.43
N TRP A 107 25.98 51.23 -24.83
CA TRP A 107 25.00 52.28 -24.66
C TRP A 107 25.23 53.35 -25.72
N GLU A 108 24.36 53.44 -26.71
CA GLU A 108 23.84 54.73 -27.18
C GLU A 108 22.60 54.55 -28.08
N ASN A 109 21.52 55.24 -27.72
CA ASN A 109 20.35 55.59 -28.55
C ASN A 109 19.04 54.74 -28.61
N SER A 110 18.77 53.74 -27.75
CA SER A 110 17.45 53.05 -27.69
C SER A 110 16.72 53.09 -26.33
N ILE A 111 17.16 53.96 -25.42
CA ILE A 111 16.91 53.91 -23.96
C ILE A 111 15.44 53.97 -23.53
N THR A 112 14.54 54.59 -24.30
CA THR A 112 13.17 54.86 -23.82
C THR A 112 12.19 53.70 -24.08
N GLU A 113 12.28 53.06 -25.26
CA GLU A 113 11.40 51.93 -25.61
C GLU A 113 11.83 50.64 -24.91
N ASP A 114 13.14 50.39 -24.79
CA ASP A 114 13.65 49.20 -24.10
C ASP A 114 13.35 49.21 -22.59
N GLN A 115 13.35 50.38 -21.95
CA GLN A 115 12.92 50.51 -20.55
C GLN A 115 11.43 50.21 -20.38
N LYS A 116 10.58 50.74 -21.27
CA LYS A 116 9.13 50.50 -21.24
C LYS A 116 8.79 49.03 -21.50
N LYS A 117 9.51 48.39 -22.43
CA LYS A 117 9.39 46.96 -22.75
C LYS A 117 9.84 46.08 -21.58
N ARG A 118 10.94 46.44 -20.91
CA ARG A 118 11.40 45.78 -19.67
C ARG A 118 10.40 45.90 -18.53
N LEU A 119 9.76 47.05 -18.36
CA LEU A 119 8.74 47.24 -17.31
C LEU A 119 7.46 46.44 -17.60
N LEU A 120 7.01 46.41 -18.85
CA LEU A 120 5.87 45.57 -19.27
C LEU A 120 6.17 44.08 -19.09
N ASP A 121 7.35 43.62 -19.49
CA ASP A 121 7.78 42.23 -19.31
C ASP A 121 7.89 41.87 -17.82
N THR A 122 8.42 42.79 -16.99
CA THR A 122 8.47 42.62 -15.52
C THR A 122 7.05 42.56 -14.92
N SER A 123 6.13 43.40 -15.40
CA SER A 123 4.74 43.40 -14.94
C SER A 123 4.00 42.11 -15.34
N GLU A 124 4.21 41.62 -16.56
CA GLU A 124 3.65 40.36 -17.02
C GLU A 124 4.24 39.17 -16.23
N ARG A 125 5.52 39.22 -15.90
CA ARG A 125 6.17 38.24 -15.01
C ARG A 125 5.57 38.23 -13.61
N ILE A 126 5.31 39.40 -13.03
CA ILE A 126 4.67 39.51 -11.70
C ILE A 126 3.26 38.94 -11.74
N ASP A 127 2.47 39.25 -12.79
CA ASP A 127 1.12 38.73 -12.95
C ASP A 127 1.11 37.20 -13.09
N ARG A 128 2.03 36.62 -13.87
CA ARG A 128 2.21 35.16 -13.97
C ARG A 128 2.62 34.54 -12.64
N THR A 129 3.59 35.14 -11.95
CA THR A 129 4.06 34.65 -10.64
C THR A 129 2.94 34.70 -9.61
N GLY A 130 2.12 35.76 -9.62
CA GLY A 130 0.93 35.90 -8.79
C GLY A 130 -0.09 34.78 -9.03
N ARG A 131 -0.37 34.46 -10.31
CA ARG A 131 -1.26 33.33 -10.65
C ARG A 131 -0.69 31.98 -10.18
N THR A 132 0.61 31.75 -10.37
CA THR A 132 1.26 30.51 -9.90
C THR A 132 1.24 30.40 -8.37
N LEU A 133 1.46 31.49 -7.66
CA LEU A 133 1.39 31.55 -6.20
C LEU A 133 -0.05 31.27 -5.71
N GLN A 134 -1.04 31.87 -6.33
CA GLN A 134 -2.46 31.67 -6.00
C GLN A 134 -2.88 30.21 -6.24
N ASN A 135 -2.45 29.62 -7.36
CA ASN A 135 -2.70 28.21 -7.65
C ASN A 135 -1.97 27.28 -6.66
N GLY A 136 -0.73 27.62 -6.28
CA GLY A 136 0.02 26.90 -5.25
C GLY A 136 -0.67 26.97 -3.90
N TYR A 137 -1.15 28.13 -3.49
CA TYR A 137 -1.90 28.33 -2.24
C TYR A 137 -3.18 27.49 -2.21
N ARG A 138 -3.95 27.50 -3.31
CA ARG A 138 -5.15 26.65 -3.43
C ARG A 138 -4.80 25.16 -3.32
N MET A 139 -3.74 24.73 -3.99
CA MET A 139 -3.27 23.34 -3.93
C MET A 139 -2.84 22.94 -2.51
N VAL A 140 -2.20 23.83 -1.76
CA VAL A 140 -1.85 23.58 -0.34
C VAL A 140 -3.10 23.41 0.51
N LEU A 141 -4.13 24.25 0.33
CA LEU A 141 -5.39 24.13 1.06
C LEU A 141 -6.11 22.81 0.74
N GLU A 142 -6.20 22.44 -0.54
CA GLU A 142 -6.77 21.14 -0.95
C GLU A 142 -5.95 19.99 -0.36
N THR A 143 -4.62 20.12 -0.27
CA THR A 143 -3.75 19.12 0.36
C THR A 143 -3.94 19.04 1.87
N GLU A 144 -4.19 20.17 2.55
CA GLU A 144 -4.50 20.21 3.98
C GLU A 144 -5.82 19.50 4.28
N GLU A 145 -6.84 19.74 3.46
CA GLU A 145 -8.14 19.08 3.58
C GLU A 145 -8.03 17.56 3.41
N ILE A 146 -7.33 17.11 2.35
CA ILE A 146 -7.05 15.69 2.14
C ILE A 146 -6.23 15.11 3.31
N GLY A 147 -5.24 15.85 3.81
CA GLY A 147 -4.44 15.45 4.97
C GLY A 147 -5.28 15.25 6.23
N SER A 148 -6.22 16.15 6.47
CA SER A 148 -7.20 16.07 7.57
C SER A 148 -8.10 14.83 7.44
N GLU A 149 -8.59 14.55 6.24
CA GLU A 149 -9.42 13.37 5.97
C GLU A 149 -8.63 12.07 6.19
N VAL A 150 -7.38 12.01 5.72
CA VAL A 150 -6.49 10.86 5.96
C VAL A 150 -6.23 10.65 7.44
N LEU A 151 -5.99 11.71 8.22
CA LEU A 151 -5.81 11.61 9.67
C LEU A 151 -7.07 11.07 10.36
N LYS A 152 -8.25 11.51 9.91
CA LYS A 152 -9.54 11.01 10.39
C LYS A 152 -9.73 9.53 10.07
N GLU A 153 -9.39 9.09 8.86
CA GLU A 153 -9.49 7.69 8.47
C GLU A 153 -8.52 6.81 9.26
N LEU A 154 -7.26 7.24 9.42
CA LEU A 154 -6.27 6.55 10.25
C LEU A 154 -6.73 6.41 11.71
N HIS A 155 -7.43 7.42 12.25
CA HIS A 155 -8.01 7.34 13.58
C HIS A 155 -9.10 6.25 13.66
N VAL A 156 -10.01 6.20 12.68
CA VAL A 156 -11.06 5.16 12.60
C VAL A 156 -10.45 3.76 12.41
N GLN A 157 -9.41 3.63 11.58
CA GLN A 157 -8.70 2.38 11.40
C GLN A 157 -8.01 1.93 12.69
N ARG A 158 -7.37 2.84 13.44
CA ARG A 158 -6.78 2.54 14.75
C ARG A 158 -7.84 2.03 15.72
N GLU A 159 -8.99 2.69 15.80
CA GLU A 159 -10.10 2.26 16.65
C GLU A 159 -10.59 0.85 16.26
N THR A 160 -10.70 0.59 14.95
CA THR A 160 -11.14 -0.71 14.43
C THR A 160 -10.15 -1.83 14.78
N ILE A 161 -8.84 -1.58 14.66
CA ILE A 161 -7.80 -2.52 15.08
C ILE A 161 -7.86 -2.76 16.59
N GLN A 162 -8.07 -1.72 17.39
CA GLN A 162 -8.22 -1.87 18.84
C GLN A 162 -9.43 -2.71 19.21
N ARG A 163 -10.60 -2.45 18.61
CA ARG A 163 -11.81 -3.27 18.80
C ARG A 163 -11.59 -4.72 18.38
N GLY A 164 -10.92 -4.95 17.25
CA GLY A 164 -10.55 -6.29 16.78
C GLY A 164 -9.66 -7.03 17.78
N ARG A 165 -8.65 -6.36 18.33
CA ARG A 165 -7.77 -6.95 19.36
C ARG A 165 -8.51 -7.29 20.65
N THR A 166 -9.41 -6.44 21.11
CA THR A 166 -10.24 -6.72 22.30
C THR A 166 -11.12 -7.94 22.06
N LYS A 167 -11.79 -8.02 20.91
CA LYS A 167 -12.65 -9.15 20.53
C LYS A 167 -11.87 -10.47 20.40
N LEU A 168 -10.66 -10.42 19.83
CA LEU A 168 -9.77 -11.59 19.78
C LEU A 168 -9.37 -12.05 21.18
N ARG A 169 -9.03 -11.12 22.08
CA ARG A 169 -8.67 -11.46 23.47
C ARG A 169 -9.84 -12.05 24.26
N GLU A 170 -11.04 -11.57 24.02
CA GLU A 170 -12.28 -12.15 24.59
C GLU A 170 -12.54 -13.54 24.01
N THR A 171 -12.38 -13.72 22.69
CA THR A 171 -12.55 -15.00 22.02
C THR A 171 -11.51 -16.03 22.49
N ASP A 172 -10.25 -15.63 22.71
CA ASP A 172 -9.20 -16.48 23.30
C ASP A 172 -9.56 -16.91 24.72
N ALA A 173 -10.14 -16.01 25.53
CA ALA A 173 -10.62 -16.35 26.86
C ALA A 173 -11.81 -17.33 26.82
N GLU A 174 -12.73 -17.18 25.87
CA GLU A 174 -13.84 -18.12 25.65
C GLU A 174 -13.37 -19.47 25.11
N LEU A 175 -12.41 -19.50 24.19
CA LEU A 175 -11.76 -20.71 23.68
C LEU A 175 -11.03 -21.46 24.80
N GLY A 176 -10.37 -20.75 25.71
CA GLY A 176 -9.75 -21.34 26.89
C GLY A 176 -10.75 -22.04 27.81
N ARG A 177 -11.95 -21.47 27.99
CA ARG A 177 -13.04 -22.10 28.76
C ARG A 177 -13.66 -23.28 28.01
N GLY A 178 -13.90 -23.13 26.71
CA GLY A 178 -14.41 -24.18 25.84
C GLY A 178 -13.49 -25.39 25.78
N SER A 179 -12.19 -25.19 25.65
CA SER A 179 -11.16 -26.24 25.64
C SER A 179 -11.12 -27.03 26.96
N ARG A 180 -11.32 -26.35 28.09
CA ARG A 180 -11.34 -26.99 29.42
C ARG A 180 -12.59 -27.86 29.61
N LEU A 181 -13.74 -27.40 29.12
CA LEU A 181 -14.98 -28.19 29.12
C LEU A 181 -14.89 -29.38 28.15
N LEU A 182 -14.34 -29.16 26.95
CA LEU A 182 -14.17 -30.20 25.93
C LEU A 182 -13.22 -31.30 26.39
N SER A 183 -12.08 -30.94 26.99
CA SER A 183 -11.15 -31.90 27.59
C SER A 183 -11.84 -32.75 28.66
N GLY A 184 -12.66 -32.14 29.53
CA GLY A 184 -13.45 -32.87 30.53
C GLY A 184 -14.45 -33.86 29.92
N MET A 185 -15.08 -33.51 28.80
CA MET A 185 -15.98 -34.42 28.07
C MET A 185 -15.21 -35.57 27.40
N ILE A 186 -14.05 -35.30 26.81
CA ILE A 186 -13.20 -36.30 26.16
C ILE A 186 -12.73 -37.35 27.17
N PHE A 187 -12.24 -36.92 28.34
CA PHE A 187 -11.80 -37.86 29.40
C PHE A 187 -12.95 -38.73 29.92
N ARG A 188 -14.15 -38.16 30.13
CA ARG A 188 -15.34 -38.94 30.54
C ARG A 188 -15.76 -39.96 29.48
N SER A 189 -15.73 -39.57 28.20
CA SER A 189 -16.05 -40.48 27.09
C SER A 189 -15.07 -41.66 27.02
N LEU A 190 -13.77 -41.39 27.23
CA LEU A 190 -12.74 -42.43 27.23
C LEU A 190 -12.92 -43.41 28.40
N GLN A 191 -13.25 -42.90 29.60
CA GLN A 191 -13.52 -43.73 30.77
C GLN A 191 -14.72 -44.66 30.54
N GLN A 192 -15.82 -44.17 29.97
CA GLN A 192 -16.98 -45.00 29.64
C GLN A 192 -16.65 -46.12 28.66
N ARG A 193 -15.85 -45.83 27.62
CA ARG A 193 -15.38 -46.85 26.66
C ARG A 193 -14.53 -47.92 27.33
N PHE A 194 -13.63 -47.54 28.24
CA PHE A 194 -12.78 -48.49 28.96
C PHE A 194 -13.59 -49.40 29.90
N VAL A 195 -14.55 -48.85 30.64
CA VAL A 195 -15.44 -49.62 31.52
C VAL A 195 -16.25 -50.63 30.71
N LEU A 196 -16.79 -50.24 29.55
CA LEU A 196 -17.56 -51.14 28.70
C LEU A 196 -16.70 -52.29 28.13
N ALA A 197 -15.46 -51.99 27.73
CA ALA A 197 -14.51 -53.01 27.29
C ALA A 197 -14.13 -53.99 28.42
N ALA A 198 -13.93 -53.50 29.64
CA ALA A 198 -13.64 -54.34 30.80
C ALA A 198 -14.80 -55.29 31.12
N VAL A 199 -16.04 -54.80 31.12
CA VAL A 199 -17.23 -55.66 31.35
C VAL A 199 -17.35 -56.72 30.26
N ALA A 200 -17.21 -56.35 28.98
CA ALA A 200 -17.25 -57.31 27.88
C ALA A 200 -16.17 -58.41 28.02
N LEU A 201 -14.95 -58.03 28.40
CA LEU A 201 -13.85 -58.98 28.63
C LEU A 201 -14.17 -59.93 29.79
N THR A 202 -14.74 -59.44 30.89
CA THR A 202 -15.13 -60.32 32.01
C THR A 202 -16.19 -61.34 31.62
N LEU A 203 -17.18 -60.94 30.81
CA LEU A 203 -18.21 -61.86 30.31
C LEU A 203 -17.61 -62.94 29.39
N ILE A 204 -16.65 -62.59 28.54
CA ILE A 204 -15.94 -63.55 27.68
C ILE A 204 -15.17 -64.56 28.54
N ILE A 205 -14.45 -64.10 29.57
CA ILE A 205 -13.71 -65.01 30.47
C ILE A 205 -14.66 -66.00 31.15
N VAL A 206 -15.79 -65.53 31.68
CA VAL A 206 -16.78 -66.40 32.33
C VAL A 206 -17.34 -67.42 31.33
N ALA A 207 -17.68 -67.00 30.11
CA ALA A 207 -18.15 -67.90 29.06
C ALA A 207 -17.12 -68.97 28.70
N CYS A 208 -15.84 -68.59 28.57
CA CYS A 208 -14.75 -69.54 28.33
C CYS A 208 -14.58 -70.54 29.47
N ILE A 209 -14.69 -70.10 30.73
CA ILE A 209 -14.61 -70.99 31.90
C ILE A 209 -15.74 -72.02 31.86
N VAL A 210 -16.98 -71.58 31.65
CA VAL A 210 -18.15 -72.48 31.56
C VAL A 210 -17.96 -73.50 30.44
N MET A 211 -17.54 -73.05 29.25
CA MET A 211 -17.29 -73.93 28.12
C MET A 211 -16.21 -74.96 28.41
N TYR A 212 -15.11 -74.57 29.07
CA TYR A 212 -14.03 -75.49 29.45
C TYR A 212 -14.52 -76.59 30.41
N TYR A 213 -15.34 -76.22 31.42
CA TYR A 213 -15.90 -77.20 32.34
C TYR A 213 -16.94 -78.10 31.67
N SER A 214 -17.77 -77.57 30.76
CA SER A 214 -18.75 -78.38 30.04
C SER A 214 -18.14 -79.34 29.03
N LEU A 215 -16.97 -79.02 28.46
CA LEU A 215 -16.27 -79.91 27.51
C LEU A 215 -15.44 -80.99 28.21
N LYS A 216 -15.09 -80.76 29.49
CA LYS A 216 -14.27 -81.67 30.29
C LYS A 216 -15.10 -82.62 31.16
N SER A 217 -16.35 -82.26 31.47
CA SER A 217 -17.36 -83.15 32.09
C SER A 217 -18.01 -84.04 31.04
#